data_AF-A0A6I2KUT7-F1
#
_entry.id   AF-A0A6I2KUT7-F1
#
_cell.length_a   1.000
_cell.length_b   1.000
_cell.length_c   1.000
_cell.angle_alpha   90.00
_cell.angle_beta   90.00
_cell.angle_gamma   90.00
#
_symmetry.space_group_name_H-M   'P 1'
#
loop_
_entity.id
_entity.type
_entity.pdbx_description
1 polymer ?
#
loop_
_entity_poly.entity_id
_entity_poly.type
_entity_poly.pdbx_seq_one_letter_code
_entity_poly.pdbx_strand_id
1 'polypeptide(L)'
;MFHLFEMMLKSLDRVTEQSARKAARQMGRRHMLAKTGALLAGSAFLPALPFYRGTGLAQAAEPATGIVPTQCTYWRYCALDGALCSTSGGTMTSCPPGSEASKVAWVGTCRNPEDGKNYLISYNDCCGKAMLPNALSCLNSERERPGYRMGLHNDINWCVANTNKGYHCTVTVAVGLADE
;
A
#
# COMPACT_ATOMS: atom_id res chain seq x y z
N MET A 1 25.73 27.31 24.58
CA MET A 1 24.66 27.14 23.57
C MET A 1 24.64 28.27 22.54
N PHE A 2 24.71 29.55 22.93
CA PHE A 2 24.74 30.71 22.00
C PHE A 2 25.93 30.75 21.02
N HIS A 3 27.13 30.33 21.44
CA HIS A 3 28.33 30.40 20.60
C HIS A 3 28.31 29.45 19.38
N LEU A 4 27.64 28.29 19.52
CA LEU A 4 27.48 27.32 18.44
C LEU A 4 26.54 27.87 17.34
N PHE A 5 25.49 28.57 17.76
CA PHE A 5 24.53 29.19 16.86
C PHE A 5 25.15 30.34 16.05
N GLU A 6 25.97 31.18 16.69
CA GLU A 6 26.73 32.22 15.98
C GLU A 6 27.76 31.67 14.99
N MET A 7 28.47 30.60 15.35
CA MET A 7 29.38 29.93 14.44
C MET A 7 28.65 29.36 13.21
N MET A 8 27.46 28.79 13.42
CA MET A 8 26.63 28.32 12.31
C MET A 8 26.16 29.47 11.42
N LEU A 9 25.66 30.57 11.97
CA LEU A 9 25.24 31.74 11.19
C LEU A 9 26.39 32.33 10.37
N LYS A 10 27.57 32.50 10.97
CA LYS A 10 28.76 33.00 10.27
C LYS A 10 29.24 32.06 9.16
N SER A 11 29.15 30.75 9.38
CA SER A 11 29.47 29.75 8.36
C SER A 11 28.47 29.83 7.20
N LEU A 12 27.18 29.95 7.52
CA LEU A 12 26.11 30.05 6.54
C LEU A 12 26.25 31.31 5.69
N ASP A 13 26.50 32.46 6.30
CA ASP A 13 26.76 33.72 5.58
C ASP A 13 27.95 33.58 4.61
N ARG A 14 29.06 33.00 5.07
CA ARG A 14 30.26 32.83 4.26
C ARG A 14 30.02 31.89 3.08
N VAL A 15 29.30 30.81 3.29
CA VAL A 15 28.91 29.87 2.23
C VAL A 15 27.97 30.53 1.23
N THR A 16 27.01 31.32 1.72
CA THR A 16 26.02 32.01 0.88
C THR A 16 26.71 33.08 0.03
N GLU A 17 27.61 33.86 0.61
CA GLU A 17 28.40 34.87 -0.09
C GLU A 17 29.28 34.25 -1.18
N GLN A 18 30.03 33.19 -0.85
CA GLN A 18 30.87 32.49 -1.81
C GLN A 18 30.05 31.87 -2.94
N SER A 19 28.88 31.31 -2.62
CA SER A 19 27.97 30.73 -3.61
C SER A 19 27.37 31.78 -4.52
N ALA A 20 26.95 32.93 -3.99
CA ALA A 20 26.42 34.05 -4.76
C ALA A 20 27.48 34.62 -5.71
N ARG A 21 28.71 34.84 -5.21
CA ARG A 21 29.83 35.31 -6.05
C ARG A 21 30.20 34.30 -7.14
N LYS A 22 30.16 33.00 -6.84
CA LYS A 22 30.45 31.94 -7.81
C LYS A 22 29.35 31.83 -8.88
N ALA A 23 28.08 31.92 -8.47
CA ALA A 23 26.94 31.94 -9.38
C ALA A 23 27.02 33.14 -10.33
N ALA A 24 27.30 34.34 -9.82
CA ALA A 24 27.45 35.54 -10.65
C ALA A 24 28.60 35.43 -11.68
N ARG A 25 29.68 34.71 -11.35
CA ARG A 25 30.84 34.51 -12.24
C ARG A 25 30.64 33.39 -13.26
N GLN A 26 29.84 32.36 -12.94
CA GLN A 26 29.74 31.14 -13.75
C GLN A 26 28.38 30.96 -14.44
N MET A 27 27.30 31.57 -13.92
CA MET A 27 25.95 31.44 -14.48
C MET A 27 25.62 32.65 -15.35
N GLY A 28 25.79 32.50 -16.66
CA GLY A 28 25.24 33.46 -17.63
C GLY A 28 23.71 33.39 -17.70
N ARG A 29 23.08 34.46 -18.20
CA ARG A 29 21.61 34.55 -18.37
C ARG A 29 21.02 33.34 -19.11
N ARG A 30 21.70 32.87 -20.16
CA ARG A 30 21.27 31.70 -20.97
C ARG A 30 21.33 30.39 -20.19
N HIS A 31 22.36 30.19 -19.36
CA HIS A 31 22.52 28.99 -18.53
C HIS A 31 21.49 28.95 -17.41
N MET A 32 21.21 30.10 -16.78
CA MET A 32 20.15 30.22 -15.78
C MET A 32 18.78 29.91 -16.40
N LEU A 33 18.42 30.55 -17.52
CA LEU A 33 17.14 30.32 -18.20
C LEU A 33 16.99 28.86 -18.64
N ALA A 34 18.04 28.24 -19.19
CA ALA A 34 18.02 26.84 -19.60
C ALA A 34 17.80 25.89 -18.41
N LYS A 35 18.52 26.07 -17.30
CA LYS A 35 18.36 25.23 -16.10
C LYS A 35 17.02 25.42 -15.41
N THR A 36 16.57 26.66 -15.23
CA THR A 36 15.27 26.94 -14.62
C THR A 36 14.13 26.42 -15.49
N GLY A 37 14.21 26.60 -16.82
CA GLY A 37 13.25 26.04 -17.77
C GLY A 37 13.22 24.51 -17.74
N ALA A 38 14.39 23.86 -17.72
CA ALA A 38 14.47 22.40 -17.61
C ALA A 38 13.89 21.87 -16.29
N LEU A 39 14.11 22.57 -15.18
CA LEU A 39 13.55 22.20 -13.88
C LEU A 39 12.02 22.35 -13.85
N LEU A 40 11.50 23.44 -14.41
CA LEU A 40 10.05 23.71 -14.49
C LEU A 40 9.34 22.72 -15.43
N ALA A 41 9.93 22.43 -16.59
CA ALA A 41 9.37 21.43 -17.50
C ALA A 41 9.49 20.03 -16.90
N GLY A 42 10.63 19.68 -16.31
CA GLY A 42 10.85 18.37 -15.69
C GLY A 42 9.92 18.12 -14.50
N SER A 43 9.64 19.12 -13.66
CA SER A 43 8.72 18.98 -12.53
C SER A 43 7.26 18.82 -12.97
N ALA A 44 6.86 19.43 -14.09
CA ALA A 44 5.53 19.25 -14.67
C ALA A 44 5.25 17.81 -15.16
N PHE A 45 6.31 17.05 -15.49
CA PHE A 45 6.20 15.64 -15.88
C PHE A 45 6.38 14.65 -14.73
N LEU A 46 6.82 15.08 -13.54
CA LEU A 46 6.83 14.21 -12.35
C LEU A 46 5.48 13.54 -12.10
N PRO A 47 4.32 14.23 -12.25
CA PRO A 47 3.04 13.58 -12.11
C PRO A 47 2.56 12.77 -13.33
N ALA A 48 3.35 12.70 -14.40
CA ALA A 48 3.07 11.85 -15.55
C ALA A 48 3.98 10.62 -15.59
N LEU A 49 4.99 10.55 -14.72
CA LEU A 49 5.75 9.32 -14.53
C LEU A 49 4.81 8.23 -14.01
N PRO A 50 4.95 6.98 -14.50
CA PRO A 50 4.16 5.86 -14.03
C PRO A 50 4.38 5.70 -12.52
N PHE A 51 3.45 6.24 -11.74
CA PHE A 51 3.56 6.29 -10.30
C PHE A 51 3.39 4.89 -9.72
N TYR A 52 4.33 4.50 -8.86
CA TYR A 52 4.01 3.65 -7.72
C TYR A 52 3.49 4.59 -6.61
N ARG A 53 2.17 4.75 -6.48
CA ARG A 53 1.53 5.51 -5.38
C ARG A 53 1.19 4.62 -4.17
N GLY A 54 2.01 3.62 -3.89
CA GLY A 54 2.09 3.10 -2.53
C GLY A 54 2.91 4.08 -1.71
N THR A 55 2.65 4.21 -0.41
CA THR A 55 3.74 4.60 0.48
C THR A 55 4.95 3.71 0.11
N GLY A 56 6.17 4.24 0.06
CA GLY A 56 7.36 3.47 -0.38
C GLY A 56 7.64 2.17 0.39
N LEU A 57 6.74 1.77 1.29
CA LEU A 57 6.48 0.40 1.72
C LEU A 57 5.93 -0.43 0.55
N ALA A 58 6.74 -0.65 -0.49
CA ALA A 58 6.69 -1.96 -1.12
C ALA A 58 7.26 -2.92 -0.07
N GLN A 59 6.45 -3.27 0.94
CA GLN A 59 6.74 -4.43 1.77
C GLN A 59 6.79 -5.57 0.76
N ALA A 60 8.00 -6.12 0.56
CA ALA A 60 8.17 -7.36 -0.16
C ALA A 60 7.31 -8.36 0.60
N ALA A 61 6.08 -8.58 0.10
CA ALA A 61 5.19 -9.58 0.66
C ALA A 61 5.96 -10.89 0.53
N GLU A 62 6.21 -11.54 1.66
CA GLU A 62 6.75 -12.89 1.66
C GLU A 62 5.81 -13.72 0.77
N PRO A 63 6.35 -14.48 -0.19
CA PRO A 63 5.52 -15.19 -1.15
C PRO A 63 4.56 -16.11 -0.37
N ALA A 64 3.26 -15.93 -0.58
CA ALA A 64 2.20 -16.68 0.07
C ALA A 64 2.22 -18.14 -0.43
N THR A 65 3.15 -18.92 0.10
CA THR A 65 3.45 -20.31 -0.27
C THR A 65 3.16 -21.28 0.87
N GLY A 66 2.70 -20.75 2.01
CA GLY A 66 2.32 -21.52 3.18
C GLY A 66 1.05 -22.33 2.94
N ILE A 67 1.00 -23.51 3.56
CA ILE A 67 -0.18 -24.39 3.60
C ILE A 67 -0.94 -24.28 4.91
N VAL A 68 -0.40 -23.56 5.91
CA VAL A 68 -0.96 -23.45 7.26
C VAL A 68 -1.87 -22.21 7.34
N PRO A 69 -3.21 -22.35 7.47
CA PRO A 69 -4.15 -21.23 7.42
C PRO A 69 -4.07 -20.24 8.60
N THR A 70 -3.26 -20.51 9.61
CA THR A 70 -3.06 -19.64 10.78
C THR A 70 -1.88 -18.67 10.61
N GLN A 71 -1.21 -18.66 9.46
CA GLN A 71 -0.08 -17.79 9.16
C GLN A 71 -0.39 -16.87 7.98
N CYS A 72 0.15 -15.65 7.99
CA CYS A 72 -0.03 -14.68 6.90
C CYS A 72 0.59 -15.15 5.57
N THR A 73 1.49 -16.13 5.61
CA THR A 73 2.09 -16.77 4.43
C THR A 73 1.18 -17.79 3.77
N TYR A 74 0.01 -18.11 4.35
CA TYR A 74 -0.93 -19.04 3.74
C TYR A 74 -1.35 -18.57 2.35
N TRP A 75 -1.35 -19.49 1.37
CA TRP A 75 -1.47 -19.14 -0.03
C TRP A 75 -2.75 -18.37 -0.40
N ARG A 76 -3.87 -18.61 0.27
CA ARG A 76 -5.12 -17.85 0.02
C ARG A 76 -5.06 -16.41 0.52
N TYR A 77 -4.04 -16.05 1.30
CA TYR A 77 -3.87 -14.69 1.84
C TYR A 77 -2.98 -13.82 0.96
N CYS A 78 -2.69 -14.23 -0.29
CA CYS A 78 -1.72 -13.57 -1.17
C CYS A 78 -1.99 -12.07 -1.44
N ALA A 79 -3.24 -11.63 -1.39
CA ALA A 79 -3.64 -10.23 -1.55
C ALA A 79 -4.51 -9.72 -0.38
N LEU A 80 -4.39 -10.35 0.81
CA LEU A 80 -5.17 -9.98 2.00
C LEU A 80 -4.58 -8.72 2.65
N ASP A 81 -5.44 -7.76 2.96
CA ASP A 81 -5.13 -6.62 3.84
C ASP A 81 -6.11 -6.62 5.02
N GLY A 82 -5.56 -6.72 6.24
CA GLY A 82 -6.28 -6.59 7.49
C GLY A 82 -6.28 -7.85 8.37
N ALA A 83 -7.27 -7.97 9.24
CA ALA A 83 -7.35 -9.00 10.28
C ALA A 83 -8.01 -10.29 9.76
N LEU A 84 -7.45 -11.45 10.08
CA LEU A 84 -8.04 -12.74 9.72
C LEU A 84 -9.30 -13.05 10.55
N CYS A 85 -10.43 -13.33 9.89
CA CYS A 85 -11.66 -13.70 10.60
C CYS A 85 -11.56 -15.02 11.39
N SER A 86 -10.70 -15.95 10.96
CA SER A 86 -10.40 -17.19 11.69
C SER A 86 -9.80 -16.96 13.08
N THR A 87 -9.21 -15.79 13.32
CA THR A 87 -8.67 -15.38 14.63
C THR A 87 -9.59 -14.44 15.41
N SER A 88 -10.77 -14.15 14.85
CA SER A 88 -11.73 -13.13 15.34
C SER A 88 -13.11 -13.71 15.66
N GLY A 89 -13.21 -15.03 15.87
CA GLY A 89 -14.47 -15.73 16.17
C GLY A 89 -15.30 -16.13 14.94
N GLY A 90 -14.72 -16.02 13.73
CA GLY A 90 -15.25 -16.54 12.49
C GLY A 90 -14.46 -17.75 12.01
N THR A 91 -14.59 -18.08 10.73
CA THR A 91 -13.74 -19.07 10.06
C THR A 91 -13.01 -18.39 8.90
N MET A 92 -12.21 -19.16 8.16
CA MET A 92 -11.57 -18.66 6.95
C MET A 92 -12.58 -18.20 5.89
N THR A 93 -13.79 -18.75 5.87
CA THR A 93 -14.81 -18.50 4.83
C THR A 93 -16.14 -18.03 5.39
N SER A 94 -16.23 -17.70 6.69
CA SER A 94 -17.49 -17.32 7.32
C SER A 94 -17.27 -16.26 8.40
N CYS A 95 -18.13 -15.23 8.39
CA CYS A 95 -18.03 -14.11 9.31
C CYS A 95 -18.33 -14.51 10.77
N PRO A 96 -17.68 -13.84 11.74
CA PRO A 96 -18.03 -13.99 13.15
C PRO A 96 -19.49 -13.62 13.45
N PRO A 97 -20.12 -14.25 14.46
CA PRO A 97 -21.47 -13.89 14.88
C PRO A 97 -21.65 -12.40 15.18
N GLY A 98 -22.75 -11.83 14.69
CA GLY A 98 -23.10 -10.43 14.83
C GLY A 98 -22.35 -9.47 13.88
N SER A 99 -21.52 -9.99 12.98
CA SER A 99 -21.00 -9.23 11.83
C SER A 99 -21.69 -9.67 10.55
N GLU A 100 -21.65 -8.83 9.52
CA GLU A 100 -22.25 -9.11 8.22
C GLU A 100 -21.17 -9.13 7.13
N ALA A 101 -21.20 -10.11 6.22
CA ALA A 101 -20.30 -10.10 5.08
C ALA A 101 -20.51 -8.87 4.19
N SER A 102 -19.42 -8.35 3.64
CA SER A 102 -19.43 -7.21 2.74
C SER A 102 -20.22 -7.52 1.47
N LYS A 103 -20.98 -6.54 0.97
CA LYS A 103 -21.72 -6.68 -0.31
C LYS A 103 -20.81 -6.61 -1.54
N VAL A 104 -19.61 -6.07 -1.36
CA VAL A 104 -18.58 -5.92 -2.38
C VAL A 104 -17.25 -6.45 -1.84
N ALA A 105 -16.37 -6.87 -2.74
CA ALA A 105 -15.09 -7.49 -2.41
C ALA A 105 -14.04 -7.13 -3.46
N TRP A 106 -12.78 -7.22 -3.08
CA TRP A 106 -11.68 -7.34 -4.03
C TRP A 106 -11.33 -8.81 -4.24
N VAL A 107 -10.61 -9.07 -5.31
CA VAL A 107 -10.13 -10.41 -5.64
C VAL A 107 -8.62 -10.44 -5.77
N GLY A 108 -8.04 -11.57 -5.42
CA GLY A 108 -6.65 -11.90 -5.70
C GLY A 108 -6.56 -13.16 -6.52
N THR A 109 -5.55 -13.24 -7.39
CA THR A 109 -5.19 -14.49 -8.06
C THR A 109 -4.02 -15.10 -7.28
N CYS A 110 -4.29 -16.15 -6.50
CA CYS A 110 -3.31 -16.77 -5.63
C CYS A 110 -2.92 -18.16 -6.16
N ARG A 111 -1.62 -18.48 -6.12
CA ARG A 111 -1.13 -19.79 -6.54
C ARG A 111 -1.17 -20.78 -5.38
N ASN A 112 -1.87 -21.90 -5.55
CA ASN A 112 -1.85 -22.98 -4.58
C ASN A 112 -0.55 -23.79 -4.74
N PRO A 113 0.30 -23.90 -3.70
CA PRO A 113 1.55 -24.66 -3.78
C PRO A 113 1.34 -26.18 -3.90
N GLU A 114 0.18 -26.71 -3.50
CA GLU A 114 -0.08 -28.16 -3.50
C GLU A 114 -0.37 -28.72 -4.91
N ASP A 115 -1.11 -27.97 -5.73
CA ASP A 115 -1.48 -28.38 -7.10
C ASP A 115 -0.85 -27.50 -8.19
N GLY A 116 -0.14 -26.44 -7.80
CA GLY A 116 0.54 -25.51 -8.68
C GLY A 116 -0.39 -24.58 -9.47
N LYS A 117 -1.71 -24.63 -9.26
CA LYS A 117 -2.73 -23.86 -10.01
C LYS A 117 -3.02 -22.51 -9.38
N ASN A 118 -3.48 -21.57 -10.21
CA ASN A 118 -3.95 -20.27 -9.74
C ASN A 118 -5.44 -20.32 -9.45
N TYR A 119 -5.85 -19.78 -8.32
CA TYR A 119 -7.24 -19.66 -7.90
C TYR A 119 -7.61 -18.19 -7.74
N LEU A 120 -8.85 -17.88 -8.10
CA LEU A 120 -9.46 -16.60 -7.77
C LEU A 120 -9.98 -16.66 -6.33
N ILE A 121 -9.39 -15.84 -5.47
CA ILE A 121 -9.78 -15.68 -4.08
C ILE A 121 -10.56 -14.37 -3.94
N SER A 122 -11.78 -14.45 -3.45
CA SER A 122 -12.57 -13.28 -3.03
C SER A 122 -12.27 -12.97 -1.58
N TYR A 123 -11.94 -11.71 -1.32
CA TYR A 123 -11.71 -11.17 0.02
C TYR A 123 -12.92 -10.34 0.41
N ASN A 124 -13.77 -10.90 1.27
CA ASN A 124 -14.94 -10.21 1.78
C ASN A 124 -14.65 -9.76 3.20
N ASP A 125 -14.91 -8.49 3.48
CA ASP A 125 -14.84 -8.00 4.85
C ASP A 125 -16.06 -8.46 5.63
N CYS A 126 -15.88 -8.68 6.93
CA CYS A 126 -16.95 -8.81 7.89
C CYS A 126 -17.13 -7.45 8.56
N CYS A 127 -18.36 -6.96 8.50
CA CYS A 127 -18.72 -5.58 8.73
C CYS A 127 -19.62 -5.43 9.95
N GLY A 128 -19.64 -4.23 10.50
CA GLY A 128 -20.55 -3.81 11.57
C GLY A 128 -20.09 -4.09 12.99
N LYS A 129 -18.83 -4.48 13.17
CA LYS A 129 -18.17 -4.61 14.48
C LYS A 129 -16.80 -3.96 14.43
N ALA A 130 -16.26 -3.59 15.59
CA ALA A 130 -14.89 -3.09 15.69
C ALA A 130 -13.88 -4.24 15.56
N MET A 131 -12.73 -3.99 14.92
CA MET A 131 -11.62 -4.94 14.85
C MET A 131 -11.15 -5.37 16.24
N LEU A 132 -10.80 -6.65 16.39
CA LEU A 132 -10.29 -7.19 17.65
C LEU A 132 -8.78 -6.92 17.81
N PRO A 133 -8.29 -6.45 18.97
CA PRO A 133 -6.88 -6.13 19.17
C PRO A 133 -5.92 -7.33 19.06
N ASN A 134 -6.43 -8.54 19.31
CA ASN A 134 -5.65 -9.78 19.31
C ASN A 134 -5.82 -10.61 18.02
N ALA A 135 -6.56 -10.09 17.03
CA ALA A 135 -6.68 -10.75 15.74
C ALA A 135 -5.34 -10.70 15.00
N LEU A 136 -5.00 -11.76 14.28
CA LEU A 136 -3.82 -11.79 13.43
C LEU A 136 -4.06 -10.86 12.23
N SER A 137 -3.26 -9.80 12.12
CA SER A 137 -3.27 -8.88 10.97
C SER A 137 -2.22 -9.28 9.95
N CYS A 138 -2.61 -9.29 8.68
CA CYS A 138 -1.76 -9.61 7.55
C CYS A 138 -1.89 -8.51 6.48
N LEU A 139 -0.79 -8.25 5.78
CA LEU A 139 -0.78 -7.38 4.62
C LEU A 139 0.08 -8.05 3.54
N ASN A 140 -0.59 -8.54 2.50
CA ASN A 140 0.05 -9.03 1.28
C ASN A 140 -0.63 -8.37 0.08
N SER A 141 0.15 -8.10 -0.98
CA SER A 141 -0.31 -7.34 -2.14
C SER A 141 0.11 -8.01 -3.46
N GLU A 142 0.09 -9.35 -3.50
CA GLU A 142 0.41 -10.08 -4.73
C GLU A 142 -0.61 -9.76 -5.84
N ARG A 143 -0.13 -9.19 -6.95
CA ARG A 143 -0.94 -8.73 -8.09
C ARG A 143 -2.00 -7.66 -7.76
N GLU A 144 -1.91 -7.03 -6.59
CA GLU A 144 -2.71 -5.86 -6.21
C GLU A 144 -2.55 -4.72 -7.23
N ARG A 145 -3.59 -3.90 -7.41
CA ARG A 145 -3.53 -2.71 -8.27
C ARG A 145 -4.14 -1.50 -7.57
N PRO A 146 -3.65 -0.28 -7.83
CA PRO A 146 -4.22 0.93 -7.25
C PRO A 146 -5.71 1.10 -7.59
N GLY A 147 -6.41 1.95 -6.84
CA GLY A 147 -7.86 2.14 -6.94
C GLY A 147 -8.46 2.49 -8.33
N TYR A 148 -7.69 2.86 -9.35
CA TYR A 148 -8.22 2.91 -10.72
C TYR A 148 -8.56 1.51 -11.29
N ARG A 149 -8.12 0.43 -10.62
CA ARG A 149 -8.50 -0.97 -10.83
C ARG A 149 -9.13 -1.54 -9.54
N MET A 150 -10.24 -0.93 -9.10
CA MET A 150 -10.88 -1.23 -7.81
C MET A 150 -11.02 -2.73 -7.48
N GLY A 151 -11.37 -3.60 -8.42
CA GLY A 151 -11.53 -5.04 -8.13
C GLY A 151 -10.27 -5.76 -7.64
N LEU A 152 -9.10 -5.15 -7.74
CA LEU A 152 -7.80 -5.69 -7.31
C LEU A 152 -7.13 -4.82 -6.22
N HIS A 153 -7.83 -3.81 -5.69
CA HIS A 153 -7.28 -2.84 -4.75
C HIS A 153 -7.67 -3.20 -3.32
N ASN A 154 -6.69 -3.47 -2.45
CA ASN A 154 -6.94 -3.93 -1.09
C ASN A 154 -6.81 -2.82 -0.03
N ASP A 155 -6.23 -1.65 -0.34
CA ASP A 155 -6.05 -0.55 0.62
C ASP A 155 -7.33 0.28 0.88
N ILE A 156 -8.53 -0.32 0.81
CA ILE A 156 -9.79 0.35 1.16
C ILE A 156 -10.66 -0.53 2.06
N ASN A 157 -11.58 0.11 2.77
CA ASN A 157 -12.61 -0.59 3.54
C ASN A 157 -13.72 -1.09 2.60
N TRP A 158 -13.79 -2.41 2.38
CA TRP A 158 -14.79 -3.03 1.50
C TRP A 158 -16.16 -3.20 2.14
N CYS A 159 -16.34 -2.80 3.41
CA CYS A 159 -17.67 -2.59 4.01
C CYS A 159 -18.38 -1.33 3.49
N VAL A 160 -17.80 -0.59 2.53
CA VAL A 160 -18.33 0.67 1.99
C VAL A 160 -19.77 0.56 1.46
N ALA A 161 -20.17 -0.62 0.97
CA ALA A 161 -21.51 -0.86 0.44
C ALA A 161 -22.50 -1.46 1.47
N ASN A 162 -22.07 -1.72 2.70
CA ASN A 162 -22.95 -2.22 3.77
C ASN A 162 -23.61 -1.06 4.51
N THR A 163 -24.75 -1.33 5.15
CA THR A 163 -25.42 -0.36 6.02
C THR A 163 -24.52 0.07 7.17
N ASN A 164 -23.82 -0.88 7.78
CA ASN A 164 -22.80 -0.61 8.79
C ASN A 164 -21.40 -0.81 8.19
N LYS A 165 -20.61 0.27 8.19
CA LYS A 165 -19.32 0.36 7.50
C LYS A 165 -18.13 0.01 8.39
N GLY A 166 -18.34 -0.35 9.65
CA GLY A 166 -17.26 -0.71 10.57
C GLY A 166 -16.54 -1.98 10.12
N TYR A 167 -15.25 -1.88 9.81
CA TYR A 167 -14.40 -3.02 9.48
C TYR A 167 -14.08 -3.87 10.73
N HIS A 168 -14.27 -5.19 10.63
CA HIS A 168 -13.95 -6.12 11.72
C HIS A 168 -12.78 -7.05 11.39
N CYS A 169 -12.88 -7.77 10.26
CA CYS A 169 -11.90 -8.76 9.78
C CYS A 169 -12.23 -9.12 8.32
N THR A 170 -11.38 -9.89 7.67
CA THR A 170 -11.56 -10.34 6.28
C THR A 170 -11.62 -11.88 6.21
N VAL A 171 -12.59 -12.41 5.45
CA VAL A 171 -12.67 -13.82 5.07
C VAL A 171 -12.09 -14.01 3.67
N THR A 172 -11.62 -15.22 3.39
CA THR A 172 -11.03 -15.61 2.11
C THR A 172 -11.79 -16.77 1.51
N VAL A 173 -12.50 -16.50 0.42
CA VAL A 173 -13.36 -17.49 -0.26
C VAL A 173 -12.75 -17.82 -1.61
N ALA A 174 -12.39 -19.09 -1.81
CA ALA A 174 -11.98 -19.56 -3.14
C ALA A 174 -13.21 -19.63 -4.05
N VAL A 175 -13.24 -18.82 -5.10
CA VAL A 175 -14.35 -18.74 -6.06
C VAL A 175 -14.22 -19.83 -7.12
N GLY A 176 -12.99 -20.08 -7.58
CA GLY A 176 -12.70 -21.05 -8.63
C GLY A 176 -11.25 -20.97 -9.10
N LEU A 177 -10.93 -21.75 -10.14
CA LEU A 177 -9.68 -21.59 -10.87
C LEU A 177 -9.68 -20.23 -11.56
N ALA A 178 -8.52 -19.56 -11.55
CA ALA A 178 -8.34 -18.38 -12.37
C ALA A 178 -8.01 -18.85 -13.80
N ASP A 179 -8.85 -18.47 -14.76
CA ASP A 179 -8.54 -18.65 -16.18
C ASP A 179 -7.38 -17.72 -16.57
N GLU A 180 -6.52 -18.18 -17.49
CA GLU A 180 -5.40 -17.39 -18.06
C GLU A 180 -5.88 -16.23 -18.94
#